data_AF-A0A0B2Q185-F1
#
_entry.id   AF-A0A0B2Q185-F1
#
_cell.length_a   1.000
_cell.length_b   1.000
_cell.length_c   1.000
_cell.angle_alpha   90.00
_cell.angle_beta   90.00
_cell.angle_gamma   90.00
#
_symmetry.space_group_name_H-M   'P 1'
#
loop_
_entity.id
_entity.type
_entity.pdbx_description
1 polymer ?
#
loop_
_entity_poly.entity_id
_entity_poly.type
_entity_poly.pdbx_seq_one_letter_code
_entity_poly.pdbx_strand_id
1 'polypeptide(L)'
;MARLYAKPTDALIYAIDDTSISGSCVGRDVDLFGRAAGQHIIDEFHAADRHDYEPLSPRVLDKTLARLNVLQQSTQGLNAQDVADEIRRTMQQHAGVFRTQASMNEGVQKILALESKVNSLHLADKSQVFNTARIEALEVANLYEVAKATMISASLRQECRGAHTVVDYERAGR
;
A
#
# COMPACT_ATOMS: atom_id res chain seq x y z
N MET A 1 -15.86 4.32 -19.30
CA MET A 1 -15.22 4.83 -18.06
C MET A 1 -15.37 3.75 -16.99
N ALA A 2 -14.34 2.93 -16.79
CA ALA A 2 -14.37 1.88 -15.75
C ALA A 2 -14.25 2.56 -14.38
N ARG A 3 -15.20 2.27 -13.48
CA ARG A 3 -15.19 2.77 -12.09
C ARG A 3 -14.61 1.70 -11.18
N LEU A 4 -13.68 2.11 -10.32
CA LEU A 4 -13.00 1.24 -9.35
C LEU A 4 -13.64 1.45 -7.98
N TYR A 5 -14.13 0.36 -7.39
CA TYR A 5 -14.58 0.32 -6.00
C TYR A 5 -13.53 -0.41 -5.16
N ALA A 6 -13.08 0.21 -4.08
CA ALA A 6 -12.16 -0.39 -3.13
C ALA A 6 -12.94 -0.94 -1.92
N LYS A 7 -12.39 -1.96 -1.26
CA LYS A 7 -12.97 -2.48 -0.01
C LYS A 7 -12.91 -1.40 1.08
N PRO A 8 -13.84 -1.41 2.06
CA PRO A 8 -13.93 -0.36 3.07
C PRO A 8 -12.59 -0.10 3.76
N THR A 9 -11.84 -1.12 4.18
CA THR A 9 -10.53 -0.97 4.84
C THR A 9 -9.48 -0.25 4.01
N ASP A 10 -9.52 -0.42 2.69
CA ASP A 10 -8.56 0.18 1.77
C ASP A 10 -8.94 1.62 1.41
N ALA A 11 -10.24 1.94 1.49
CA ALA A 11 -10.80 3.28 1.32
C ALA A 11 -10.94 4.08 2.62
N LEU A 12 -10.82 3.42 3.78
CA LEU A 12 -11.11 3.96 5.13
C LEU A 12 -10.11 5.02 5.60
N ILE A 13 -9.03 5.26 4.85
CA ILE A 13 -8.03 6.29 5.16
C ILE A 13 -8.65 7.69 5.26
N TYR A 14 -9.76 7.97 4.54
CA TYR A 14 -10.39 9.30 4.58
C TYR A 14 -11.49 9.47 5.65
N ALA A 15 -12.07 8.36 6.14
CA ALA A 15 -13.14 8.43 7.16
C ALA A 15 -12.60 8.32 8.59
N ILE A 16 -11.39 7.79 8.76
CA ILE A 16 -10.69 7.73 10.04
C ILE A 16 -9.69 8.89 10.07
N ASP A 17 -10.11 10.06 10.58
CA ASP A 17 -9.25 11.24 10.76
C ASP A 17 -8.08 10.93 11.70
N ASP A 18 -6.96 10.43 11.16
CA ASP A 18 -5.66 10.10 11.80
C ASP A 18 -5.73 9.32 13.13
N THR A 19 -6.91 8.91 13.61
CA THR A 19 -7.16 8.39 14.95
C THR A 19 -8.31 7.41 14.90
N SER A 20 -8.05 6.13 15.13
CA SER A 20 -9.12 5.14 15.35
C SER A 20 -9.58 5.18 16.81
N ILE A 21 -10.82 5.59 17.06
CA ILE A 21 -11.38 5.63 18.42
C ILE A 21 -11.92 4.24 18.80
N SER A 22 -11.08 3.40 19.39
CA SER A 22 -11.41 2.10 20.02
C SER A 22 -12.02 1.00 19.11
N GLY A 23 -11.87 -0.27 19.48
CA GLY A 23 -12.25 -1.45 18.68
C GLY A 23 -13.74 -1.61 18.32
N SER A 24 -14.60 -0.65 18.66
CA SER A 24 -16.02 -0.62 18.28
C SER A 24 -16.30 0.03 16.91
N CYS A 25 -15.35 0.79 16.35
CA CYS A 25 -15.49 1.45 15.06
C CYS A 25 -15.20 0.48 13.89
N VAL A 26 -14.14 -0.32 13.95
CA VAL A 26 -13.69 -1.16 12.81
C VAL A 26 -14.77 -2.11 12.29
N GLY A 27 -15.46 -2.83 13.18
CA GLY A 27 -16.53 -3.75 12.74
C GLY A 27 -17.76 -3.01 12.19
N ARG A 28 -18.22 -1.98 12.91
CA ARG A 28 -19.43 -1.23 12.56
C ARG A 28 -19.25 -0.39 11.29
N ASP A 29 -18.08 0.20 11.11
CA ASP A 29 -17.74 1.01 9.95
C ASP A 29 -17.63 0.13 8.71
N VAL A 30 -17.01 -1.06 8.82
CA VAL A 30 -16.96 -2.02 7.71
C VAL A 30 -18.36 -2.46 7.28
N ASP A 31 -19.26 -2.73 8.23
CA ASP A 31 -20.64 -3.11 7.93
C ASP A 31 -21.44 -1.95 7.31
N LEU A 32 -21.34 -0.75 7.89
CA LEU A 32 -22.07 0.44 7.44
C LEU A 32 -21.59 0.91 6.07
N PHE A 33 -20.28 1.09 5.89
CA PHE A 33 -19.70 1.47 4.61
C PHE A 33 -19.81 0.36 3.58
N GLY A 34 -19.72 -0.91 3.98
CA GLY A 34 -19.96 -2.05 3.10
C GLY A 34 -21.39 -2.06 2.55
N ARG A 35 -22.38 -1.83 3.41
CA ARG A 35 -23.78 -1.70 2.99
C ARG A 35 -24.01 -0.48 2.11
N ALA A 36 -23.45 0.68 2.48
CA ALA A 36 -23.59 1.91 1.72
C ALA A 36 -22.95 1.80 0.32
N ALA A 37 -21.74 1.24 0.22
CA ALA A 37 -21.07 0.98 -1.05
C ALA A 37 -21.86 -0.03 -1.90
N GLY A 38 -22.38 -1.10 -1.30
CA GLY A 38 -23.22 -2.08 -1.98
C GLY A 38 -24.49 -1.46 -2.57
N GLN A 39 -25.20 -0.64 -1.78
CA GLN A 39 -26.39 0.07 -2.26
C GLN A 39 -26.04 1.03 -3.40
N HIS A 40 -24.94 1.76 -3.28
CA HIS A 40 -24.49 2.68 -4.33
C HIS A 40 -24.14 1.94 -5.64
N ILE A 41 -23.48 0.78 -5.56
CA ILE A 41 -23.19 -0.06 -6.73
C ILE A 41 -24.48 -0.52 -7.39
N ILE A 42 -25.48 -0.95 -6.61
CA ILE A 42 -26.78 -1.41 -7.12
C ILE A 42 -27.52 -0.26 -7.80
N ASP A 43 -27.64 0.89 -7.13
CA ASP A 43 -28.31 2.08 -7.66
C ASP A 43 -27.63 2.56 -8.94
N GLU A 44 -26.29 2.57 -8.97
CA GLU A 44 -25.53 2.96 -10.14
C GLU A 44 -25.65 1.94 -11.28
N PHE A 45 -25.62 0.64 -10.99
CA PHE A 45 -25.80 -0.41 -11.99
C PHE A 45 -27.20 -0.39 -12.61
N HIS A 46 -28.24 -0.12 -11.82
CA HIS A 46 -29.61 0.05 -12.32
C HIS A 46 -29.82 1.37 -13.08
N ALA A 47 -29.16 2.45 -12.66
CA ALA A 47 -29.20 3.73 -13.38
C ALA A 47 -28.37 3.70 -14.68
N ALA A 48 -27.32 2.90 -14.71
CA ALA A 48 -26.49 2.63 -15.88
C ALA A 48 -27.11 1.50 -16.71
N ASP A 49 -28.22 1.78 -17.39
CA ASP A 49 -28.74 0.96 -18.49
C ASP A 49 -27.83 1.09 -19.73
N ARG A 50 -26.52 0.89 -19.54
CA ARG A 50 -25.47 1.10 -20.53
C ARG A 50 -24.72 -0.21 -20.70
N HIS A 51 -25.25 -1.06 -21.57
CA HIS A 51 -24.58 -2.26 -22.07
C HIS A 51 -23.46 -1.93 -23.08
N ASP A 52 -23.18 -0.65 -23.31
CA ASP A 52 -22.17 -0.15 -24.26
C ASP A 52 -20.77 -0.13 -23.64
N TYR A 53 -20.31 -1.27 -23.12
CA TYR A 53 -18.92 -1.40 -22.69
C TYR A 53 -18.01 -1.45 -23.91
N GLU A 54 -17.05 -0.54 -23.97
CA GLU A 54 -16.01 -0.60 -24.99
C GLU A 54 -15.19 -1.89 -24.79
N PRO A 55 -14.89 -2.65 -25.86
CA PRO A 55 -14.11 -3.87 -25.74
C PRO A 55 -12.75 -3.57 -25.10
N LEU A 56 -12.39 -4.39 -24.12
CA LEU A 56 -11.08 -4.32 -23.48
C LEU A 56 -9.98 -4.48 -24.53
N SER A 57 -8.96 -3.64 -24.44
CA SER A 57 -7.78 -3.78 -25.29
C SER A 57 -7.12 -5.14 -25.04
N PRO A 58 -6.67 -5.86 -26.09
CA PRO A 58 -5.97 -7.13 -25.93
C PRO A 58 -4.64 -6.99 -25.15
N ARG A 59 -4.11 -5.77 -25.00
CA ARG A 59 -2.85 -5.47 -24.31
C ARG A 59 -2.99 -5.14 -22.83
N VAL A 60 -4.20 -5.23 -22.25
CA VAL A 60 -4.45 -4.88 -20.84
C VAL A 60 -3.58 -5.71 -19.87
N LEU A 61 -3.26 -6.95 -20.25
CA LEU A 61 -2.48 -7.87 -19.41
C LEU A 61 -0.97 -7.76 -19.60
N ASP A 62 -0.48 -7.08 -20.64
CA ASP A 62 0.94 -7.05 -21.00
C ASP A 62 1.82 -6.57 -19.86
N LYS A 63 1.39 -5.53 -19.14
CA LYS A 63 2.12 -4.97 -17.98
C LYS A 63 2.19 -5.97 -16.83
N THR A 64 1.10 -6.66 -16.55
CA THR A 64 1.03 -7.64 -15.45
C THR A 64 1.89 -8.86 -15.78
N LEU A 65 1.82 -9.35 -17.02
CA LEU A 65 2.66 -10.44 -17.50
C LEU A 65 4.14 -10.06 -17.53
N ALA A 66 4.47 -8.84 -17.93
CA ALA A 66 5.85 -8.34 -17.88
C ALA A 66 6.44 -8.38 -16.46
N ARG A 67 5.69 -7.92 -15.44
CA ARG A 67 6.12 -8.00 -14.03
C ARG A 67 6.40 -9.44 -13.59
N LEU A 68 5.53 -10.37 -13.96
CA LEU A 68 5.72 -11.80 -13.65
C LEU A 68 6.95 -12.38 -14.36
N ASN A 69 7.15 -12.01 -15.63
CA ASN A 69 8.24 -12.50 -16.45
C ASN A 69 9.61 -12.06 -15.90
N VAL A 70 9.73 -10.84 -15.36
CA VAL A 70 10.96 -10.38 -14.71
C VAL A 70 11.37 -11.33 -13.57
N LEU A 71 10.42 -11.69 -12.69
CA LEU A 71 10.69 -12.63 -11.59
C LEU A 71 11.00 -14.03 -12.11
N GLN A 72 10.31 -14.48 -13.16
CA GLN A 72 10.55 -15.80 -13.76
C GLN A 72 11.94 -15.89 -14.40
N GLN A 73 12.40 -14.82 -15.04
CA GLN A 73 13.70 -14.74 -15.73
C GLN A 73 14.85 -14.40 -14.79
N SER A 74 14.59 -13.98 -13.54
CA SER A 74 15.64 -13.68 -12.56
C SER A 74 16.53 -14.90 -12.33
N THR A 75 17.85 -14.72 -12.44
CA THR A 75 18.87 -15.78 -12.26
C THR A 75 19.66 -15.63 -10.98
N GLN A 76 19.81 -14.39 -10.49
CA GLN A 76 20.52 -14.04 -9.26
C GLN A 76 19.82 -12.84 -8.61
N GLY A 77 19.95 -12.72 -7.29
CA GLY A 77 19.35 -11.60 -6.56
C GLY A 77 19.08 -11.92 -5.10
N LEU A 78 18.27 -11.09 -4.47
CA LEU A 78 17.93 -11.16 -3.05
C LEU A 78 16.64 -11.95 -2.82
N ASN A 79 16.53 -12.56 -1.65
CA ASN A 79 15.29 -13.19 -1.19
C ASN A 79 14.26 -12.12 -0.83
N ALA A 80 13.00 -12.34 -1.22
CA ALA A 80 11.88 -11.47 -0.91
C ALA A 80 11.71 -11.23 0.59
N GLN A 81 11.87 -12.26 1.43
CA GLN A 81 11.68 -12.12 2.87
C GLN A 81 12.73 -11.22 3.52
N ASP A 82 14.00 -11.32 3.10
CA ASP A 82 15.08 -10.48 3.64
C ASP A 82 14.84 -8.99 3.33
N VAL A 83 14.38 -8.70 2.10
CA VAL A 83 14.01 -7.34 1.69
C VAL A 83 12.77 -6.85 2.44
N ALA A 84 11.76 -7.71 2.63
CA ALA A 84 10.57 -7.40 3.40
C ALA A 84 10.92 -7.01 4.85
N ASP A 85 11.82 -7.75 5.49
CA ASP A 85 12.28 -7.49 6.85
C ASP A 85 13.09 -6.19 6.94
N GLU A 86 13.89 -5.87 5.92
CA GLU A 86 14.58 -4.59 5.86
C GLU A 86 13.60 -3.41 5.73
N ILE A 87 12.57 -3.53 4.89
CA ILE A 87 11.49 -2.53 4.79
C ILE A 87 10.79 -2.37 6.15
N ARG A 88 10.39 -3.49 6.78
CA ARG A 88 9.72 -3.47 8.10
C ARG A 88 10.58 -2.79 9.15
N ARG A 89 11.87 -3.15 9.25
CA ARG A 89 12.80 -2.54 10.22
C ARG A 89 12.97 -1.04 9.97
N THR A 90 13.11 -0.63 8.71
CA THR A 90 13.26 0.79 8.35
C THR A 90 12.01 1.58 8.73
N MET A 91 10.81 1.06 8.43
CA MET A 91 9.55 1.67 8.81
C MET A 91 9.39 1.73 10.33
N GLN A 92 9.70 0.66 11.06
CA GLN A 92 9.61 0.63 12.52
C GLN A 92 10.54 1.66 13.19
N GLN A 93 11.76 1.85 12.65
CA GLN A 93 12.73 2.79 13.19
C GLN A 93 12.38 4.26 12.92
N HIS A 94 11.88 4.57 11.73
CA HIS A 94 11.70 5.96 11.28
C HIS A 94 10.24 6.44 11.27
N ALA A 95 9.26 5.52 11.30
CA ALA A 95 7.83 5.80 11.33
C ALA A 95 7.16 5.40 12.66
N GLY A 96 7.92 5.39 13.76
CA GLY A 96 7.39 5.15 15.10
C GLY A 96 6.39 6.22 15.58
N VAL A 97 5.77 5.96 16.74
CA VAL A 97 4.81 6.88 17.39
C VAL A 97 5.44 8.22 17.73
N PHE A 98 6.68 8.20 18.22
CA PHE A 98 7.48 9.39 18.47
C PHE A 98 8.58 9.46 17.43
N ARG A 99 8.60 10.55 16.66
CA ARG A 99 9.55 10.77 15.58
C ARG A 99 9.92 12.24 15.47
N THR A 100 11.10 12.51 14.93
CA THR A 100 11.60 13.85 14.60
C THR A 100 11.62 14.01 13.09
N GLN A 101 11.60 15.25 12.60
CA GLN A 101 11.72 15.55 11.18
C GLN A 101 13.02 14.98 10.60
N ALA A 102 14.11 15.07 11.36
CA ALA A 102 15.40 14.50 10.97
C ALA A 102 15.31 12.98 10.77
N SER A 103 14.70 12.24 11.70
CA SER A 103 14.52 10.79 11.59
C SER A 103 13.62 10.42 10.40
N MET A 104 12.55 11.18 10.14
CA MET A 104 11.68 10.93 8.99
C MET A 104 12.41 11.16 7.66
N ASN A 105 13.18 12.24 7.55
CA ASN A 105 13.97 12.53 6.35
C ASN A 105 15.01 11.43 6.08
N GLU A 106 15.69 10.95 7.12
CA GLU A 106 16.60 9.80 7.03
C GLU A 106 15.85 8.54 6.57
N GLY A 107 14.68 8.28 7.15
CA GLY A 107 13.83 7.15 6.76
C GLY A 107 13.40 7.18 5.31
N VAL A 108 13.04 8.36 4.77
CA VAL A 108 12.73 8.52 3.33
C VAL A 108 13.94 8.13 2.47
N GLN A 109 15.14 8.61 2.81
CA GLN A 109 16.35 8.28 2.05
C GLN A 109 16.66 6.77 2.10
N LYS A 110 16.53 6.15 3.27
CA LYS A 110 16.73 4.71 3.42
C LYS A 110 15.73 3.90 2.62
N ILE A 111 14.44 4.25 2.67
CA ILE A 111 13.41 3.58 1.86
C ILE A 111 13.73 3.73 0.39
N LEU A 112 14.05 4.94 -0.11
CA LEU A 112 14.40 5.14 -1.52
C LEU A 112 15.62 4.30 -1.95
N ALA A 113 16.60 4.10 -1.08
CA ALA A 113 17.75 3.24 -1.37
C ALA A 113 17.37 1.75 -1.55
N LEU A 114 16.29 1.29 -0.92
CA LEU A 114 15.79 -0.09 -1.05
C LEU A 114 15.19 -0.40 -2.43
N GLU A 115 14.88 0.61 -3.26
CA GLU A 115 14.35 0.41 -4.62
C GLU A 115 15.23 -0.53 -5.45
N SER A 116 16.56 -0.34 -5.36
CA SER A 116 17.54 -1.18 -6.03
C SER A 116 17.43 -2.65 -5.62
N LYS A 117 17.23 -2.90 -4.32
CA LYS A 117 17.08 -4.24 -3.75
C LYS A 117 15.78 -4.90 -4.19
N VAL A 118 14.67 -4.16 -4.17
CA VAL A 118 13.34 -4.63 -4.60
C VAL A 118 13.34 -4.98 -6.09
N ASN A 119 14.04 -4.22 -6.92
CA ASN A 119 14.19 -4.53 -8.35
C ASN A 119 15.10 -5.74 -8.62
N SER A 120 15.95 -6.10 -7.65
CA SER A 120 16.87 -7.24 -7.72
C SER A 120 16.33 -8.52 -7.04
N LEU A 121 15.01 -8.62 -6.83
CA LEU A 121 14.41 -9.81 -6.22
C LEU A 121 14.59 -11.04 -7.11
N HIS A 122 14.95 -12.15 -6.47
CA HIS A 122 15.15 -13.42 -7.14
C HIS A 122 14.26 -14.51 -6.55
N LEU A 123 13.69 -15.31 -7.46
CA LEU A 123 12.88 -16.46 -7.13
C LEU A 123 13.69 -17.75 -7.38
N ALA A 124 14.01 -18.49 -6.33
CA ALA A 124 14.76 -19.74 -6.44
C ALA A 124 13.94 -20.87 -7.09
N ASP A 125 12.69 -21.07 -6.65
CA ASP A 125 11.77 -22.05 -7.25
C ASP A 125 10.98 -21.42 -8.41
N LYS A 126 11.15 -21.95 -9.62
CA LYS A 126 10.49 -21.46 -10.84
C LYS A 126 9.19 -22.21 -11.19
N SER A 127 8.71 -23.09 -10.31
CA SER A 127 7.44 -23.80 -10.47
C SER A 127 6.29 -22.83 -10.73
N GLN A 128 5.38 -23.20 -11.64
CA GLN A 128 4.23 -22.39 -12.02
C GLN A 128 3.00 -22.62 -11.13
N VAL A 129 2.95 -23.77 -10.45
CA VAL A 129 1.76 -24.23 -9.75
C VAL A 129 1.94 -24.00 -8.25
N PHE A 130 1.04 -23.22 -7.63
CA PHE A 130 1.01 -22.92 -6.19
C PHE A 130 2.35 -22.44 -5.60
N ASN A 131 3.06 -21.58 -6.33
CA ASN A 131 4.35 -21.03 -5.88
C ASN A 131 4.13 -19.83 -4.94
N THR A 132 4.21 -20.07 -3.63
CA THR A 132 4.06 -19.03 -2.60
C THR A 132 5.18 -17.99 -2.68
N ALA A 133 6.43 -18.41 -2.94
CA ALA A 133 7.57 -17.51 -3.02
C ALA A 133 7.40 -16.47 -4.16
N ARG A 134 6.71 -16.84 -5.25
CA ARG A 134 6.36 -15.88 -6.31
C ARG A 134 5.37 -14.82 -5.83
N ILE A 135 4.34 -15.24 -5.07
CA ILE A 135 3.32 -14.33 -4.54
C ILE A 135 3.99 -13.36 -3.58
N GLU A 136 4.79 -13.86 -2.65
CA GLU A 136 5.54 -13.04 -1.69
C GLU A 136 6.44 -12.01 -2.38
N ALA A 137 7.16 -12.40 -3.44
CA ALA A 137 8.00 -11.46 -4.18
C ALA A 137 7.21 -10.30 -4.80
N LEU A 138 6.00 -10.56 -5.33
CA LEU A 138 5.13 -9.52 -5.86
C LEU A 138 4.55 -8.63 -4.75
N GLU A 139 4.19 -9.23 -3.62
CA GLU A 139 3.69 -8.50 -2.45
C GLU A 139 4.75 -7.55 -1.90
N VAL A 140 6.02 -7.98 -1.82
CA VAL A 140 7.12 -7.11 -1.37
C VAL A 140 7.31 -5.92 -2.30
N ALA A 141 7.21 -6.11 -3.63
CA ALA A 141 7.29 -5.00 -4.57
C ALA A 141 6.14 -3.99 -4.39
N ASN A 142 4.92 -4.47 -4.11
CA ASN A 142 3.79 -3.59 -3.83
C ASN A 142 3.91 -2.92 -2.45
N LEU A 143 4.37 -3.64 -1.44
CA LEU A 143 4.59 -3.15 -0.08
C LEU A 143 5.61 -2.01 -0.07
N TYR A 144 6.67 -2.12 -0.88
CA TYR A 144 7.67 -1.06 -1.05
C TYR A 144 7.04 0.25 -1.55
N GLU A 145 6.20 0.21 -2.58
CA GLU A 145 5.54 1.41 -3.12
C GLU A 145 4.63 2.08 -2.08
N VAL A 146 3.90 1.28 -1.30
CA VAL A 146 3.06 1.78 -0.20
C VAL A 146 3.90 2.40 0.91
N ALA A 147 5.00 1.75 1.31
CA ALA A 147 5.92 2.26 2.32
C ALA A 147 6.57 3.59 1.87
N LYS A 148 7.01 3.67 0.61
CA LYS A 148 7.57 4.88 0.01
C LYS A 148 6.58 6.04 0.03
N ALA A 149 5.36 5.82 -0.45
CA ALA A 149 4.31 6.84 -0.43
C ALA A 149 4.00 7.32 1.00
N THR A 150 3.97 6.39 1.97
CA THR A 150 3.70 6.69 3.37
C THR A 150 4.81 7.55 3.99
N MET A 151 6.08 7.18 3.79
CA MET A 151 7.20 7.95 4.35
C MET A 151 7.34 9.34 3.73
N ILE A 152 7.18 9.46 2.41
CA ILE A 152 7.24 10.75 1.73
C ILE A 152 6.11 11.66 2.21
N SER A 153 4.87 11.14 2.25
CA SER A 153 3.73 11.93 2.73
C SER A 153 3.86 12.33 4.20
N ALA A 154 4.40 11.45 5.05
CA ALA A 154 4.67 11.78 6.46
C ALA A 154 5.76 12.86 6.61
N SER A 155 6.87 12.77 5.87
CA SER A 155 7.96 13.74 5.94
C SER A 155 7.58 15.14 5.47
N LEU A 156 6.71 15.25 4.46
CA LEU A 156 6.26 16.54 3.92
C LEU A 156 5.17 17.20 4.79
N ARG A 157 4.52 16.45 5.69
CA ARG A 157 3.51 16.98 6.61
C ARG A 157 4.18 17.60 7.84
N GLN A 158 4.17 18.94 7.89
CA GLN A 158 4.71 19.71 9.02
C GLN A 158 3.61 20.13 10.01
N GLU A 159 2.78 19.19 10.43
CA GLU A 159 1.73 19.39 11.44
C GLU A 159 1.63 18.18 12.37
N CYS A 160 1.09 18.35 13.58
CA CYS A 160 0.72 17.23 14.46
C CYS A 160 -0.80 17.05 14.47
N ARG A 161 -1.30 15.87 14.07
CA ARG A 161 -2.73 15.52 14.03
C ARG A 161 -2.93 14.02 14.25
N GLY A 162 -3.82 13.66 15.17
CA GLY A 162 -4.14 12.26 15.48
C GLY A 162 -2.90 11.44 15.84
N ALA A 163 -2.69 10.33 15.15
CA ALA A 163 -1.52 9.45 15.30
C ALA A 163 -0.26 10.00 14.60
N HIS A 164 -0.36 11.08 13.81
CA HIS A 164 0.79 11.76 13.25
C HIS A 164 1.32 12.80 14.25
N THR A 165 2.26 12.37 15.09
CA THR A 165 2.94 13.22 16.08
C THR A 165 4.42 13.32 15.76
N VAL A 166 4.94 14.56 15.68
CA VAL A 166 6.34 14.87 15.44
C VAL A 166 6.84 15.79 16.54
N VAL A 167 7.90 15.39 17.24
CA VAL A 167 8.42 16.11 18.42
C VAL A 167 8.79 17.56 18.08
N ASP A 168 9.34 17.79 16.90
CA ASP A 168 9.77 19.12 16.46
C ASP A 168 8.60 20.10 16.22
N TYR A 169 7.40 19.58 15.97
CA TYR A 169 6.17 20.35 15.74
C TYR A 169 5.20 20.23 16.92
N GLU A 170 5.59 19.53 17.98
CA GLU A 170 4.77 19.33 19.15
C GLU A 170 4.53 20.69 19.79
N ARG A 171 3.26 21.12 19.80
CA ARG A 171 2.89 22.37 20.46
C ARG A 171 3.16 22.20 21.96
N ALA A 172 4.16 22.92 22.47
CA ALA A 172 4.30 23.13 23.90
C ALA A 172 3.00 23.77 24.42
N GLY A 173 2.25 23.01 25.23
CA GLY A 173 1.14 23.52 26.03
C GLY A 173 -0.25 23.27 25.47
N ARG A 174 -0.93 22.30 26.07
CA ARG A 174 -2.16 22.57 26.84
C ARG A 174 -2.13 21.78 28.14
#